data_AF-A0A2S2Q406-F1
#
_entry.id   AF-A0A2S2Q406-F1
#
_cell.length_a   1.000
_cell.length_b   1.000
_cell.length_c   1.000
_cell.angle_alpha   90.00
_cell.angle_beta   90.00
_cell.angle_gamma   90.00
#
_symmetry.space_group_name_H-M   'P 1'
#
loop_
_entity.id
_entity.type
_entity.pdbx_description
1 polymer ?
#
loop_
_entity_poly.entity_id
_entity_poly.type
_entity_poly.pdbx_seq_one_letter_code
_entity_poly.pdbx_strand_id
1 'polypeptide(L)'
;MTISSTIYAHKNIHKYTRKSSDVSTVNQIDHILIQNRSSIHDVRSFRVANCNTNYYLVIAKFKFKLSIREYTKNKMTKKFDVEWLEIESVQEKYIETITKELEKTRSLTCTVKTKWQQVQKHN
;
A
#
# COMPACT_ATOMS: atom_id res chain seq x y z
N MET A 1 15.11 12.43 1.17
CA MET A 1 15.87 11.27 0.64
C MET A 1 17.17 11.12 1.42
N THR A 2 17.42 9.94 1.96
CA THR A 2 18.60 9.62 2.79
C THR A 2 19.37 8.46 2.17
N ILE A 3 20.70 8.59 2.15
CA ILE A 3 21.61 7.53 1.71
C ILE A 3 21.95 6.66 2.92
N SER A 4 21.76 5.35 2.79
CA SER A 4 22.21 4.36 3.75
C SER A 4 23.17 3.37 3.10
N SER A 5 24.07 2.82 3.89
CA SER A 5 25.09 1.89 3.41
C SER A 5 25.56 0.98 4.53
N THR A 6 26.57 0.15 4.27
CA THR A 6 27.10 -0.91 5.14
C THR A 6 27.89 -0.41 6.37
N ILE A 7 27.54 0.76 6.92
CA ILE A 7 28.19 1.41 8.07
C ILE A 7 27.86 0.78 9.43
N TYR A 8 26.92 -0.17 9.46
CA TYR A 8 26.49 -0.85 10.67
C TYR A 8 27.62 -1.70 11.27
N ALA A 9 27.54 -1.95 12.58
CA ALA A 9 28.52 -2.72 13.33
C ALA A 9 28.50 -4.22 12.93
N HIS A 10 29.18 -4.53 11.83
CA HIS A 10 29.36 -5.89 11.30
C HIS A 10 30.84 -6.23 11.13
N LYS A 11 31.12 -7.52 10.94
CA LYS A 11 32.42 -8.00 10.46
C LYS A 11 32.76 -7.34 9.10
N ASN A 12 34.04 -7.11 8.83
CA ASN A 12 34.51 -6.48 7.59
C ASN A 12 34.03 -7.18 6.31
N ILE A 13 33.74 -8.48 6.39
CA ILE A 13 33.17 -9.24 5.27
C ILE A 13 31.82 -8.69 4.77
N HIS A 14 31.08 -7.96 5.61
CA HIS A 14 29.77 -7.37 5.35
C HIS A 14 29.82 -5.87 5.00
N LYS A 15 31.01 -5.25 5.02
CA LYS A 15 31.19 -3.81 4.83
C LYS A 15 31.43 -3.39 3.39
N TYR A 16 31.97 -4.29 2.57
CA TYR A 16 32.32 -3.97 1.18
C TYR A 16 31.26 -4.49 0.22
N THR A 17 31.01 -3.78 -0.88
CA THR A 17 29.98 -4.12 -1.88
C THR A 17 30.57 -4.57 -3.21
N ARG A 18 31.84 -4.31 -3.46
CA ARG A 18 32.54 -4.75 -4.67
C ARG A 18 33.97 -5.20 -4.35
N LYS A 19 34.43 -6.21 -5.07
CA LYS A 19 35.82 -6.64 -5.19
C LYS A 19 36.35 -6.20 -6.56
N SER A 20 37.52 -5.59 -6.64
CA SER A 20 38.11 -5.26 -7.95
C SER A 20 38.81 -6.47 -8.57
N SER A 21 39.15 -6.33 -9.86
CA SER A 21 39.80 -7.37 -10.66
C SER A 21 41.23 -7.69 -10.21
N ASP A 22 41.87 -6.80 -9.46
CA ASP A 22 43.16 -7.03 -8.79
C ASP A 22 43.04 -7.98 -7.58
N VAL A 23 41.81 -8.42 -7.24
CA VAL A 23 41.46 -9.41 -6.21
C VAL A 23 41.78 -8.97 -4.77
N SER A 24 42.69 -8.02 -4.57
CA SER A 24 43.10 -7.48 -3.27
C SER A 24 42.19 -6.36 -2.79
N THR A 25 41.71 -5.51 -3.70
CA THR A 25 40.99 -4.29 -3.32
C THR A 25 39.49 -4.54 -3.20
N VAL A 26 38.90 -4.02 -2.12
CA VAL A 26 37.46 -4.12 -1.82
C VAL A 26 36.92 -2.75 -1.48
N ASN A 27 35.82 -2.37 -2.13
CA ASN A 27 35.25 -1.03 -2.06
C ASN A 27 33.77 -1.08 -1.65
N GLN A 28 33.28 0.05 -1.16
CA GLN A 28 31.87 0.31 -0.87
C GLN A 28 31.40 1.37 -1.85
N ILE A 29 30.78 0.95 -2.95
CA ILE A 29 30.29 1.86 -4.01
C ILE A 29 28.79 1.76 -4.24
N ASP A 30 28.16 0.76 -3.63
CA ASP A 30 26.72 0.51 -3.75
C ASP A 30 26.02 0.98 -2.48
N HIS A 31 24.97 1.79 -2.66
CA HIS A 31 24.22 2.42 -1.58
C HIS A 31 22.73 2.24 -1.76
N ILE A 32 21.99 2.31 -0.66
CA ILE A 32 20.53 2.20 -0.65
C ILE A 32 19.96 3.58 -0.34
N LEU A 33 19.10 4.08 -1.22
CA LEU A 33 18.37 5.33 -1.02
C LEU A 33 17.00 5.02 -0.42
N ILE A 34 16.68 5.71 0.68
CA ILE A 34 15.37 5.58 1.34
C ILE A 34 14.85 6.96 1.73
N GLN A 35 13.54 7.17 1.68
CA GLN A 35 12.98 8.49 1.98
C GLN A 35 13.17 8.87 3.45
N ASN A 36 12.96 7.92 4.36
CA ASN A 36 13.06 8.12 5.79
C ASN A 36 14.21 7.29 6.36
N ARG A 37 15.17 7.91 7.05
CA ARG A 37 16.30 7.20 7.65
C ARG A 37 15.88 6.29 8.80
N SER A 38 14.85 6.64 9.55
CA SER A 38 14.45 5.85 10.73
C SER A 38 13.83 4.49 10.39
N SER A 39 13.44 4.27 9.13
CA SER A 39 12.93 2.98 8.70
C SER A 39 14.02 1.96 8.45
N ILE A 40 15.27 2.36 8.16
CA ILE A 40 16.36 1.42 7.85
C ILE A 40 17.10 1.00 9.12
N HIS A 41 17.05 -0.30 9.42
CA HIS A 41 17.56 -0.88 10.65
C HIS A 41 18.92 -1.55 10.44
N ASP A 42 19.18 -2.04 9.23
CA ASP A 42 20.43 -2.72 8.90
C ASP A 42 20.72 -2.62 7.40
N VAL A 43 21.99 -2.55 7.04
CA VAL A 43 22.49 -2.68 5.66
C VAL A 43 23.80 -3.45 5.71
N ARG A 44 23.91 -4.51 4.91
CA ARG A 44 25.11 -5.38 4.85
C ARG A 44 25.28 -5.99 3.48
N SER A 45 26.52 -6.33 3.14
CA SER A 45 26.79 -7.17 1.96
C SER A 45 26.73 -8.67 2.27
N PHE A 46 26.38 -9.45 1.25
CA PHE A 46 26.24 -10.90 1.29
C PHE A 46 27.12 -11.54 0.22
N ARG A 47 28.11 -12.32 0.66
CA ARG A 47 29.17 -12.89 -0.19
C ARG A 47 28.86 -14.27 -0.77
N VAL A 48 27.77 -14.92 -0.34
CA VAL A 48 27.49 -16.34 -0.63
C VAL A 48 26.63 -16.52 -1.89
N ALA A 49 26.07 -15.44 -2.45
CA ALA A 49 25.38 -15.51 -3.73
C ALA A 49 26.43 -15.57 -4.85
N ASN A 50 26.71 -16.77 -5.36
CA ASN A 50 27.73 -17.01 -6.36
C ASN A 50 27.21 -16.67 -7.77
N CYS A 51 26.87 -15.39 -7.99
CA CYS A 51 26.86 -14.83 -9.34
C CYS A 51 28.32 -14.50 -9.65
N ASN A 52 28.89 -14.99 -10.75
CA ASN A 52 30.29 -14.83 -11.16
C ASN A 52 30.66 -13.37 -11.50
N THR A 53 30.34 -12.45 -10.58
CA THR A 53 30.49 -11.02 -10.70
C THR A 53 31.33 -10.54 -9.53
N ASN A 54 32.05 -9.46 -9.78
CA ASN A 54 32.87 -8.79 -8.81
C ASN A 54 32.06 -8.00 -7.76
N TYR A 55 30.73 -8.10 -7.77
CA TYR A 55 29.83 -7.40 -6.86
C TYR A 55 29.29 -8.35 -5.79
N TYR A 56 29.16 -7.84 -4.58
CA TYR A 56 28.47 -8.50 -3.47
C TYR A 56 27.03 -7.99 -3.42
N LEU A 57 26.10 -8.91 -3.14
CA LEU A 57 24.71 -8.54 -2.95
C LEU A 57 24.57 -7.64 -1.72
N VAL A 58 23.95 -6.47 -1.87
CA VAL A 58 23.65 -5.57 -0.75
C VAL A 58 22.23 -5.82 -0.26
N ILE A 59 22.08 -6.07 1.03
CA ILE A 59 20.81 -6.37 1.68
C ILE A 59 20.53 -5.29 2.72
N ALA A 60 19.33 -4.72 2.69
CA ALA A 60 18.81 -3.87 3.76
C ALA A 60 17.67 -4.55 4.51
N LYS A 61 17.65 -4.32 5.83
CA LYS A 61 16.46 -4.56 6.66
C LYS A 61 15.84 -3.21 6.97
N PHE A 62 14.57 -3.06 6.65
CA PHE A 62 13.83 -1.85 6.94
C PHE A 62 12.41 -2.18 7.43
N LYS A 63 11.84 -1.28 8.23
CA LYS A 63 10.48 -1.37 8.76
C LYS A 63 9.79 -0.04 8.53
N PHE A 64 8.65 -0.08 7.86
CA PHE A 64 7.81 1.09 7.66
C PHE A 64 6.50 0.91 8.44
N LYS A 65 6.06 1.98 9.11
CA LYS A 65 4.71 2.05 9.66
C LYS A 65 3.85 2.75 8.60
N LEU A 66 2.97 1.99 7.94
CA LEU A 66 1.95 2.60 7.12
C LEU A 66 0.95 3.28 8.07
N SER A 67 0.97 4.61 8.12
CA SER A 67 -0.21 5.31 8.61
C SER A 67 -1.26 5.17 7.53
N ILE A 68 -2.30 4.37 7.78
CA ILE A 68 -3.55 4.54 7.06
C ILE A 68 -3.99 5.95 7.42
N ARG A 69 -3.73 6.92 6.53
CA ARG A 69 -4.36 8.24 6.65
C ARG A 69 -5.84 7.95 6.70
N GLU A 70 -6.46 8.43 7.75
CA GLU A 70 -7.87 8.28 8.00
C GLU A 70 -8.67 9.10 6.98
N TYR A 71 -8.61 8.71 5.70
CA TYR A 71 -9.58 9.12 4.70
C TYR A 71 -11.02 8.80 5.15
N THR A 72 -11.16 7.94 6.17
CA THR A 72 -12.42 7.62 6.84
C THR A 72 -12.73 8.48 8.08
N LYS A 73 -11.78 9.11 8.79
CA LYS A 73 -12.14 9.93 9.97
C LYS A 73 -12.70 11.30 9.63
N ASN A 74 -12.41 11.83 8.44
CA ASN A 74 -12.93 13.13 8.00
C ASN A 74 -14.16 13.06 7.08
N LYS A 75 -14.74 11.87 6.84
CA LYS A 75 -16.16 11.84 6.49
C LYS A 75 -16.91 12.13 7.77
N MET A 76 -17.12 13.41 8.08
CA MET A 76 -18.23 13.80 8.95
C MET A 76 -19.43 12.99 8.45
N THR A 77 -19.90 12.03 9.24
CA THR A 77 -21.18 11.39 8.97
C THR A 77 -22.17 12.54 8.90
N LYS A 78 -22.80 12.75 7.74
CA LYS A 78 -23.86 13.76 7.62
C LYS A 78 -24.84 13.47 8.76
N LYS A 79 -24.95 14.40 9.71
CA LYS A 79 -26.00 14.33 10.72
C LYS A 79 -27.28 14.69 9.98
N PHE A 80 -28.20 13.74 9.90
CA PHE A 80 -29.52 14.02 9.38
C PHE A 80 -30.32 14.71 10.47
N ASP A 81 -31.02 15.78 10.10
CA ASP A 81 -31.97 16.45 10.97
C ASP A 81 -33.22 15.56 11.07
N VAL A 82 -33.26 14.77 12.15
CA VAL A 82 -34.31 13.77 12.41
C VAL A 82 -35.49 14.36 13.17
N GLU A 83 -35.42 15.60 13.65
CA GLU A 83 -36.49 16.25 14.40
C GLU A 83 -37.77 16.38 13.56
N TRP A 84 -37.61 16.61 12.25
CA TRP A 84 -38.73 16.67 11.30
C TRP A 84 -39.46 15.34 11.13
N LEU A 85 -38.83 14.20 11.46
CA LEU A 85 -39.46 12.88 11.37
C LEU A 85 -40.37 12.57 12.56
N GLU A 86 -40.37 13.41 13.60
CA GLU A 86 -41.33 13.30 14.71
C GLU A 86 -42.73 13.78 14.32
N ILE A 87 -42.85 14.56 13.23
CA ILE A 87 -44.12 15.00 12.68
C ILE A 87 -44.70 13.89 11.78
N GLU A 88 -45.86 13.35 12.17
CA GLU A 88 -46.53 12.22 11.49
C GLU A 88 -46.70 12.44 9.98
N SER A 89 -47.16 13.63 9.56
CA SER A 89 -47.35 13.95 8.15
C SER A 89 -46.05 14.00 7.33
N VAL A 90 -44.93 14.36 7.97
CA VAL A 90 -43.60 14.37 7.34
C VAL A 90 -43.05 12.95 7.25
N GLN A 91 -43.28 12.15 8.29
CA GLN A 91 -42.87 10.75 8.34
C GLN A 91 -43.55 9.92 7.25
N GLU A 92 -44.86 10.04 7.08
CA GLU A 92 -45.63 9.31 6.06
C GLU A 92 -45.10 9.62 4.66
N LYS A 93 -44.94 10.92 4.35
CA LYS A 93 -44.43 11.37 3.05
C LYS A 93 -42.99 10.91 2.80
N TYR A 94 -42.15 10.88 3.84
CA TYR A 94 -40.79 10.37 3.74
C TYR A 94 -40.77 8.87 3.43
N ILE A 95 -41.59 8.09 4.14
CA ILE A 95 -41.71 6.63 3.92
C ILE A 95 -42.19 6.36 2.49
N GLU A 96 -43.24 7.03 2.03
CA GLU A 96 -43.77 6.89 0.66
C GLU A 96 -42.72 7.22 -0.40
N THR A 97 -41.94 8.27 -0.18
CA THR A 97 -40.88 8.69 -1.12
C THR A 97 -39.77 7.64 -1.19
N ILE A 98 -39.36 7.10 -0.04
CA ILE A 98 -38.31 6.08 0.04
C ILE A 98 -38.76 4.76 -0.58
N THR A 99 -39.99 4.30 -0.31
CA THR A 99 -40.51 3.05 -0.89
C THR A 99 -40.58 3.16 -2.42
N LYS A 100 -41.08 4.29 -2.94
CA LYS A 100 -41.15 4.54 -4.38
C LYS A 100 -39.77 4.55 -5.05
N GLU A 101 -38.79 5.21 -4.46
CA GLU A 101 -37.41 5.24 -5.01
C GLU A 101 -36.71 3.87 -4.92
N LEU A 102 -36.98 3.09 -3.86
CA LEU A 102 -36.50 1.71 -3.75
C LEU A 102 -37.08 0.80 -4.83
N GLU A 103 -38.38 0.88 -5.09
CA GLU A 103 -39.05 0.11 -6.14
C GLU A 103 -38.54 0.48 -7.54
N LYS A 104 -38.38 1.77 -7.80
CA LYS A 104 -37.78 2.28 -9.05
C LYS A 104 -36.35 1.77 -9.23
N THR A 105 -35.53 1.81 -8.18
CA THR A 105 -34.15 1.30 -8.22
C THR A 105 -34.13 -0.20 -8.48
N ARG A 106 -35.00 -0.98 -7.81
CA ARG A 106 -35.12 -2.42 -7.98
C ARG A 106 -35.57 -2.80 -9.41
N SER A 107 -36.36 -1.95 -10.03
CA SER A 107 -36.81 -2.09 -11.42
C SER A 107 -35.70 -1.71 -12.43
N LEU A 108 -34.83 -0.74 -12.09
CA LEU A 108 -33.68 -0.31 -12.89
C LEU A 108 -32.45 -1.21 -12.75
N THR A 109 -32.34 -1.97 -11.66
CA THR A 109 -31.36 -3.05 -11.54
C THR A 109 -31.74 -4.22 -12.44
N CYS A 110 -31.69 -4.00 -13.76
CA CYS A 110 -31.45 -5.06 -14.72
C CYS A 110 -30.21 -5.79 -14.23
N THR A 111 -30.47 -7.01 -13.80
CA THR A 111 -29.62 -7.86 -12.97
C THR A 111 -28.17 -7.79 -13.41
N VAL A 112 -27.27 -7.46 -12.50
CA VAL A 112 -25.82 -7.68 -12.69
C VAL A 112 -25.58 -9.11 -13.24
N LYS A 113 -26.41 -10.07 -12.81
CA LYS A 113 -26.50 -11.44 -13.33
C LYS A 113 -26.79 -11.54 -14.85
N THR A 114 -27.69 -10.73 -15.41
CA THR A 114 -27.98 -10.70 -16.85
C THR A 114 -26.81 -10.11 -17.65
N LYS A 115 -26.13 -9.09 -17.12
CA LYS A 115 -24.90 -8.55 -17.74
C LYS A 115 -23.75 -9.57 -17.74
N TRP A 116 -23.55 -10.31 -16.65
CA TRP A 116 -22.53 -11.37 -16.59
C TRP A 116 -22.83 -12.56 -17.51
N GLN A 117 -24.11 -12.91 -17.70
CA GLN A 117 -24.52 -13.98 -18.62
C GLN A 117 -24.28 -13.64 -20.10
N GLN A 118 -24.30 -12.36 -20.48
CA GLN A 118 -23.95 -11.94 -21.85
C GLN A 118 -22.45 -12.08 -22.13
N VAL A 119 -21.60 -11.80 -21.14
CA VAL A 119 -20.13 -11.92 -21.24
C VAL A 119 -19.70 -13.39 -21.35
N GLN A 120 -20.41 -14.32 -20.68
CA GLN A 120 -20.09 -15.75 -20.75
C GLN A 120 -20.50 -16.45 -22.06
N LYS A 121 -21.36 -15.84 -22.89
CA LYS A 121 -21.77 -16.43 -24.18
C LYS A 121 -20.80 -16.16 -25.34
N HIS A 122 -19.76 -15.35 -25.11
CA HIS A 122 -18.79 -14.95 -26.15
C HIS A 122 -17.38 -15.55 -25.94
N ASN A 123 -17.25 -16.53 -25.04
CA ASN A 123 -16.10 -17.43 -24.93
C ASN A 123 -16.57 -18.86 -25.22
#